data_AF-A0A1J3GYN8-F1
#
_entry.id   AF-A0A1J3GYN8-F1
#
_cell.length_a   1.000
_cell.length_b   1.000
_cell.length_c   1.000
_cell.angle_alpha   90.00
_cell.angle_beta   90.00
_cell.angle_gamma   90.00
#
_symmetry.space_group_name_H-M   'P 1'
#
loop_
_entity.id
_entity.type
_entity.pdbx_description
1 polymer ?
#
loop_
_entity_poly.entity_id
_entity_poly.type
_entity_poly.pdbx_seq_one_letter_code
_entity_poly.pdbx_strand_id
1 'polypeptide(L)'
;TAGNISGGFDSFLELWESAGEFFFDIHYNKLQDLNSRISYEIHGIAICWNSSHVYYVNLNKDLPNLECAEKEKLFKDAVVDKNEVLATHNMVDFIKARWNRISKIMGNENTRKFTWNLKVQIQVLKSPAISIQRCARLNLAEGIRDLELVDGSWLTLPPLRVSHTVDMSIVTWILWPDEERHSNPNIDKEVKKRLSPEAAEAANRSGRWRNQIRRVAHNGCCRRAAQTRALCSALWKILVSEQLLEALTTIEMPLVNVLADMELWGIGVDI
;
A
#
# COMPACT_ATOMS: atom_id res chain seq x y z
N THR A 1 -2.23 1.45 -15.02
CA THR A 1 -2.03 0.61 -13.82
C THR A 1 -0.62 0.09 -13.84
N ALA A 2 -0.08 -0.31 -12.69
CA ALA A 2 1.24 -0.94 -12.62
C ALA A 2 1.40 -2.09 -13.63
N GLY A 3 0.39 -2.96 -13.73
CA GLY A 3 0.41 -4.09 -14.67
C GLY A 3 0.26 -3.77 -16.17
N ASN A 4 0.12 -2.49 -16.57
CA ASN A 4 0.01 -2.10 -17.98
C ASN A 4 1.30 -1.46 -18.53
N ILE A 5 2.39 -1.50 -17.76
CA ILE A 5 3.70 -1.05 -18.24
C ILE A 5 4.23 -2.06 -19.27
N SER A 6 5.09 -1.61 -20.18
CA SER A 6 5.81 -2.50 -21.09
C SER A 6 6.63 -3.50 -20.27
N GLY A 7 6.46 -4.80 -20.54
CA GLY A 7 7.04 -5.88 -19.69
C GLY A 7 6.17 -6.27 -18.48
N GLY A 8 4.93 -5.79 -18.40
CA GLY A 8 3.96 -6.30 -17.43
C GLY A 8 4.23 -5.86 -15.99
N PHE A 9 3.74 -6.65 -15.04
CA PHE A 9 3.78 -6.32 -13.62
C PHE A 9 5.17 -6.54 -13.01
N ASP A 10 5.90 -7.57 -13.43
CA ASP A 10 7.22 -7.84 -12.86
C ASP A 10 8.26 -6.79 -13.28
N SER A 11 8.21 -6.28 -14.51
CA SER A 11 9.01 -5.12 -14.91
C SER A 11 8.64 -3.85 -14.13
N PHE A 12 7.37 -3.67 -13.73
CA PHE A 12 7.02 -2.60 -12.80
C PHE A 12 7.65 -2.80 -11.43
N LEU A 13 7.69 -4.03 -10.89
CA LEU A 13 8.33 -4.31 -9.61
C LEU A 13 9.83 -4.01 -9.66
N GLU A 14 10.51 -4.31 -10.77
CA GLU A 14 11.91 -3.93 -11.00
C GLU A 14 12.10 -2.40 -11.01
N LEU A 15 11.22 -1.69 -11.73
CA LEU A 15 11.23 -0.24 -11.77
C LEU A 15 11.04 0.36 -10.37
N TRP A 16 10.09 -0.17 -9.60
CA TRP A 16 9.83 0.28 -8.24
C TRP A 16 11.00 -0.04 -7.30
N GLU A 17 11.57 -1.24 -7.39
CA GLU A 17 12.74 -1.65 -6.62
C GLU A 17 13.97 -0.76 -6.89
N SER A 18 14.13 -0.29 -8.13
CA SER A 18 15.20 0.63 -8.53
C SER A 18 15.02 2.07 -8.02
N ALA A 19 13.84 2.41 -7.48
CA ALA A 19 13.59 3.76 -6.97
C ALA A 19 14.37 3.99 -5.66
N GLY A 20 15.26 4.99 -5.66
CA GLY A 20 16.04 5.34 -4.47
C GLY A 20 15.21 5.89 -3.30
N GLU A 21 14.08 6.54 -3.60
CA GLU A 21 13.07 6.94 -2.62
C GLU A 21 11.68 6.96 -3.28
N PHE A 22 10.63 6.71 -2.50
CA PHE A 22 9.26 6.72 -3.03
C PHE A 22 8.21 7.10 -1.99
N PHE A 23 7.03 7.46 -2.50
CA PHE A 23 5.84 7.90 -1.77
C PHE A 23 4.74 6.89 -2.00
N PHE A 24 4.01 6.51 -0.95
CA PHE A 24 2.93 5.54 -1.07
C PHE A 24 1.71 5.84 -0.20
N ASP A 25 0.58 5.27 -0.60
CA ASP A 25 -0.67 5.24 0.18
C ASP A 25 -1.45 3.95 -0.13
N ILE A 26 -1.92 3.25 0.90
CA ILE A 26 -2.64 1.98 0.75
C ILE A 26 -4.14 2.24 0.58
N HIS A 27 -4.72 1.58 -0.41
CA HIS A 27 -6.16 1.47 -0.57
C HIS A 27 -6.65 0.23 0.17
N TYR A 28 -7.39 0.45 1.25
CA TYR A 28 -7.97 -0.61 2.08
C TYR A 28 -9.40 -0.27 2.52
N ASN A 29 -10.12 -1.28 2.99
CA ASN A 29 -11.35 -1.15 3.77
C ASN A 29 -11.12 -1.75 5.16
N LYS A 30 -11.62 -1.07 6.20
CA LYS A 30 -11.73 -1.66 7.54
C LYS A 30 -12.97 -2.54 7.59
N LEU A 31 -12.82 -3.78 8.04
CA LEU A 31 -13.92 -4.72 8.25
C LEU A 31 -14.42 -4.52 9.68
N GLN A 32 -15.72 -4.28 9.85
CA GLN A 32 -16.30 -3.83 11.14
C GLN A 32 -16.85 -4.98 12.01
N ASP A 33 -16.75 -6.23 11.57
CA ASP A 33 -17.35 -7.34 12.30
C ASP A 33 -16.45 -7.83 13.45
N LEU A 34 -16.99 -7.80 14.68
CA LEU A 34 -16.39 -8.30 15.91
C LEU A 34 -15.94 -9.77 15.84
N ASN A 35 -16.47 -10.54 14.88
CA ASN A 35 -16.17 -11.96 14.67
C ASN A 35 -15.28 -12.24 13.46
N SER A 36 -14.91 -11.22 12.67
CA SER A 36 -14.04 -11.46 11.52
C SER A 36 -12.61 -11.69 11.98
N ARG A 37 -11.98 -12.75 11.48
CA ARG A 37 -10.57 -13.05 11.78
C ARG A 37 -9.60 -12.12 11.05
N ILE A 38 -10.11 -11.17 10.25
CA ILE A 38 -9.35 -10.13 9.56
C ILE A 38 -9.92 -8.75 9.85
N SER A 39 -9.04 -7.78 10.09
CA SER A 39 -9.46 -6.40 10.37
C SER A 39 -9.50 -5.51 9.13
N TYR A 40 -8.74 -5.87 8.07
CA TYR A 40 -8.57 -5.05 6.88
C TYR A 40 -8.59 -5.87 5.59
N GLU A 41 -9.35 -5.40 4.61
CA GLU A 41 -9.23 -5.82 3.21
C GLU A 41 -8.30 -4.83 2.48
N ILE A 42 -7.22 -5.32 1.87
CA ILE A 42 -6.34 -4.50 1.03
C ILE A 42 -6.71 -4.64 -0.45
N HIS A 43 -6.89 -3.51 -1.13
CA HIS A 43 -7.22 -3.47 -2.56
C HIS A 43 -6.03 -3.17 -3.43
N GLY A 44 -5.10 -2.36 -2.92
CA GLY A 44 -4.01 -1.85 -3.72
C GLY A 44 -3.10 -0.87 -3.01
N ILE A 45 -2.03 -0.50 -3.70
CA ILE A 45 -1.01 0.43 -3.22
C ILE A 45 -0.80 1.48 -4.32
N ALA A 46 -1.02 2.75 -3.99
CA ALA A 46 -0.60 3.86 -4.84
C ALA A 46 0.85 4.20 -4.53
N ILE A 47 1.68 4.36 -5.57
CA ILE A 47 3.12 4.58 -5.45
C ILE A 47 3.55 5.64 -6.47
N CYS A 48 4.44 6.53 -6.07
CA CYS A 48 5.17 7.42 -6.98
C CYS A 48 6.54 7.75 -6.40
N TRP A 49 7.45 8.26 -7.22
CA TRP A 49 8.74 8.80 -6.80
C TRP A 49 8.96 10.15 -7.49
N ASN A 50 10.14 10.73 -7.28
CA ASN A 50 10.44 12.02 -7.89
C ASN A 50 10.36 11.92 -9.42
N SER A 51 9.71 12.90 -10.04
CA SER A 51 9.46 12.97 -11.49
C SER A 51 8.67 11.81 -12.12
N SER A 52 8.16 10.84 -11.35
CA SER A 52 7.37 9.74 -11.89
C SER A 52 5.88 10.09 -12.03
N HIS A 53 5.16 9.29 -12.81
CA HIS A 53 3.71 9.20 -12.70
C HIS A 53 3.29 8.52 -11.40
N VAL A 54 2.02 8.65 -11.03
CA VAL A 54 1.43 7.86 -9.94
C VAL A 54 0.99 6.52 -10.48
N TYR A 55 1.62 5.47 -9.98
CA TYR A 55 1.26 4.08 -10.27
C TYR A 55 0.27 3.59 -9.22
N TYR A 56 -0.64 2.73 -9.65
CA TYR A 56 -1.54 2.01 -8.76
C TYR A 56 -1.37 0.53 -9.03
N VAL A 57 -0.97 -0.19 -7.97
CA VAL A 57 -0.91 -1.65 -7.90
C VAL A 57 -2.27 -2.12 -7.41
N ASN A 58 -3.05 -2.75 -8.27
CA ASN A 58 -4.31 -3.38 -7.91
C ASN A 58 -4.04 -4.82 -7.50
N LEU A 59 -4.00 -5.13 -6.20
CA LEU A 59 -3.53 -6.45 -5.73
C LEU A 59 -4.41 -7.60 -6.25
N ASN A 60 -5.72 -7.40 -6.35
CA ASN A 60 -6.66 -8.40 -6.86
C ASN A 60 -6.50 -8.68 -8.38
N LYS A 61 -5.83 -7.77 -9.12
CA LYS A 61 -5.62 -7.91 -10.57
C LYS A 61 -4.17 -8.21 -10.92
N ASP A 62 -3.25 -7.46 -10.34
CA ASP A 62 -1.83 -7.45 -10.70
C ASP A 62 -1.08 -8.63 -10.10
N LEU A 63 -1.35 -9.04 -8.85
CA LEU A 63 -0.71 -10.23 -8.25
C LEU A 63 -0.97 -11.50 -9.07
N PRO A 64 -2.22 -11.87 -9.42
CA PRO A 64 -2.48 -13.07 -10.24
C PRO A 64 -2.21 -12.89 -11.74
N ASN A 65 -1.70 -11.72 -12.19
CA ASN A 65 -1.54 -11.48 -13.63
C ASN A 65 -0.29 -12.15 -14.21
N LEU A 66 -0.43 -13.41 -14.61
CA LEU A 66 0.59 -14.14 -15.37
C LEU A 66 0.82 -13.53 -16.75
N GLU A 67 2.08 -13.50 -17.18
CA GLU A 67 2.45 -13.23 -18.57
C GLU A 67 2.11 -14.40 -19.49
N CYS A 68 2.09 -14.19 -20.81
CA CYS A 68 1.68 -15.21 -21.77
C CYS A 68 2.55 -16.49 -21.69
N ALA A 69 3.86 -16.32 -21.49
CA ALA A 69 4.80 -17.44 -21.37
C ALA A 69 4.64 -18.23 -20.06
N GLU A 70 4.33 -17.55 -18.95
CA GLU A 70 4.11 -18.19 -17.65
C GLU A 70 2.77 -18.93 -17.60
N LYS A 71 1.75 -18.38 -18.28
CA LYS A 71 0.47 -19.08 -18.48
C LYS A 71 0.70 -20.42 -19.16
N GLU A 72 1.46 -20.45 -20.26
CA GLU A 72 1.71 -21.70 -20.98
C GLU A 72 2.39 -22.76 -20.10
N LYS A 73 3.35 -22.39 -19.25
CA LYS A 73 3.99 -23.33 -18.33
C LYS A 73 3.02 -23.86 -17.28
N LEU A 74 2.29 -22.97 -16.61
CA LEU A 74 1.28 -23.34 -15.60
C LEU A 74 0.17 -24.25 -16.16
N PHE A 75 -0.31 -23.98 -17.38
CA PHE A 75 -1.30 -24.81 -18.03
C PHE A 75 -0.72 -26.11 -18.59
N LYS A 76 0.55 -26.14 -19.03
CA LYS A 76 1.22 -27.40 -19.43
C LYS A 76 1.38 -28.34 -18.23
N ASP A 77 1.78 -27.82 -17.07
CA ASP A 77 1.95 -28.62 -15.85
C ASP A 77 0.60 -29.12 -15.30
N ALA A 78 -0.47 -28.32 -15.40
CA ALA A 78 -1.83 -28.71 -15.00
C ALA A 78 -2.57 -29.65 -15.99
N VAL A 79 -2.13 -29.74 -17.25
CA VAL A 79 -2.72 -30.67 -18.24
C VAL A 79 -2.14 -32.08 -18.09
N VAL A 80 -0.90 -32.20 -17.60
CA VAL A 80 -0.26 -33.51 -17.32
C VAL A 80 -0.92 -34.19 -16.11
N ASP A 81 -1.37 -33.41 -15.13
CA ASP A 81 -1.97 -33.89 -13.90
C ASP A 81 -3.37 -33.26 -13.78
N LYS A 82 -4.45 -34.01 -14.11
CA LYS A 82 -5.84 -33.52 -14.24
C LYS A 82 -6.47 -33.02 -12.92
N ASN A 83 -5.80 -32.13 -12.19
CA ASN A 83 -6.18 -31.65 -10.87
C ASN A 83 -6.28 -30.11 -10.87
N GLU A 84 -7.50 -29.59 -10.97
CA GLU A 84 -7.79 -28.14 -10.82
C GLU A 84 -7.31 -27.56 -9.48
N VAL A 85 -7.17 -28.43 -8.47
CA VAL A 85 -6.61 -28.11 -7.15
C VAL A 85 -5.13 -27.71 -7.24
N LEU A 86 -4.33 -28.41 -8.05
CA LEU A 86 -2.90 -28.14 -8.21
C LEU A 86 -2.66 -26.78 -8.90
N ALA A 87 -3.45 -26.47 -9.94
CA ALA A 87 -3.39 -25.19 -10.63
C ALA A 87 -3.75 -24.01 -9.70
N THR A 88 -4.70 -24.23 -8.80
CA THR A 88 -5.11 -23.26 -7.78
C THR A 88 -4.01 -23.00 -6.75
N HIS A 89 -3.39 -24.06 -6.24
CA HIS A 89 -2.29 -23.94 -5.27
C HIS A 89 -1.09 -23.20 -5.89
N ASN A 90 -0.71 -23.57 -7.12
CA ASN A 90 0.36 -22.89 -7.86
C ASN A 90 0.08 -21.40 -8.09
N MET A 91 -1.18 -21.01 -8.32
CA MET A 91 -1.57 -19.60 -8.44
C MET A 91 -1.43 -18.84 -7.11
N VAL A 92 -1.79 -19.47 -5.99
CA VAL A 92 -1.67 -18.85 -4.66
C VAL A 92 -0.22 -18.68 -4.26
N ASP A 93 0.62 -19.67 -4.54
CA ASP A 93 2.06 -19.58 -4.35
C ASP A 93 2.66 -18.45 -5.19
N PHE A 94 2.20 -18.29 -6.44
CA PHE A 94 2.60 -17.19 -7.30
C PHE A 94 2.17 -15.81 -6.76
N ILE A 95 0.93 -15.68 -6.28
CA ILE A 95 0.44 -14.47 -5.60
C ILE A 95 1.31 -14.16 -4.38
N LYS A 96 1.57 -15.15 -3.52
CA LYS A 96 2.42 -15.02 -2.32
C LYS A 96 3.85 -14.63 -2.71
N ALA A 97 4.41 -15.19 -3.79
CA ALA A 97 5.75 -14.85 -4.27
C ALA A 97 5.87 -13.38 -4.72
N ARG A 98 4.90 -12.87 -5.49
CA ARG A 98 4.87 -11.44 -5.88
C ARG A 98 4.62 -10.53 -4.68
N TRP A 99 3.76 -10.92 -3.76
CA TRP A 99 3.58 -10.20 -2.50
C TRP A 99 4.88 -10.15 -1.69
N ASN A 100 5.63 -11.26 -1.61
CA ASN A 100 6.93 -11.29 -0.96
C ASN A 100 7.94 -10.36 -1.65
N ARG A 101 7.88 -10.21 -2.98
CA ARG A 101 8.69 -9.22 -3.70
C ARG A 101 8.31 -7.79 -3.31
N ILE A 102 7.03 -7.46 -3.24
CA ILE A 102 6.55 -6.17 -2.72
C ILE A 102 7.04 -5.96 -1.27
N SER A 103 7.00 -7.00 -0.43
CA SER A 103 7.49 -6.95 0.94
C SER A 103 8.98 -6.66 1.03
N LYS A 104 9.80 -7.18 0.11
CA LYS A 104 11.23 -6.86 0.05
C LYS A 104 11.45 -5.39 -0.32
N ILE A 105 10.72 -4.85 -1.30
CA ILE A 105 10.83 -3.45 -1.71
C ILE A 105 10.42 -2.51 -0.56
N MET A 106 9.29 -2.80 0.09
CA MET A 106 8.76 -2.03 1.21
C MET A 106 9.59 -2.17 2.49
N GLY A 107 10.25 -3.31 2.70
CA GLY A 107 11.13 -3.59 3.83
C GLY A 107 12.59 -3.16 3.62
N ASN A 108 12.98 -2.70 2.43
CA ASN A 108 14.36 -2.31 2.14
C ASN A 108 14.76 -1.07 2.95
N GLU A 109 15.69 -1.24 3.89
CA GLU A 109 16.19 -0.20 4.79
C GLU A 109 17.01 0.87 4.08
N ASN A 110 17.59 0.56 2.91
CA ASN A 110 18.43 1.49 2.15
C ASN A 110 17.62 2.49 1.32
N THR A 111 16.31 2.27 1.18
CA THR A 111 15.41 3.11 0.38
C THR A 111 14.50 3.88 1.32
N ARG A 112 14.52 5.22 1.29
CA ARG A 112 13.55 6.03 2.05
C ARG A 112 12.15 5.91 1.46
N LYS A 113 11.16 5.73 2.33
CA LYS A 113 9.75 5.80 1.94
C LYS A 113 9.05 6.93 2.65
N PHE A 114 8.01 7.46 2.02
CA PHE A 114 7.20 8.53 2.57
C PHE A 114 5.72 8.18 2.45
N THR A 115 4.95 8.44 3.50
CA THR A 115 3.50 8.27 3.48
C THR A 115 2.82 9.34 4.32
N TRP A 116 1.50 9.35 4.31
CA TRP A 116 0.69 10.17 5.19
C TRP A 116 -0.04 9.27 6.18
N ASN A 117 0.08 9.57 7.47
CA ASN A 117 -0.54 8.79 8.55
C ASN A 117 -0.09 7.32 8.52
N LEU A 118 1.21 7.11 8.75
CA LEU A 118 1.91 5.83 8.67
C LEU A 118 1.33 4.78 9.63
N LYS A 119 0.82 5.19 10.80
CA LYS A 119 0.25 4.29 11.81
C LYS A 119 -0.79 3.34 11.22
N VAL A 120 -1.77 3.87 10.48
CA VAL A 120 -2.84 3.05 9.89
C VAL A 120 -2.32 2.20 8.71
N GLN A 121 -1.33 2.70 7.97
CA GLN A 121 -0.69 1.93 6.89
C GLN A 121 -0.01 0.68 7.45
N ILE A 122 0.70 0.79 8.59
CA ILE A 122 1.33 -0.33 9.30
C ILE A 122 0.29 -1.36 9.74
N GLN A 123 -0.81 -0.93 10.36
CA GLN A 123 -1.87 -1.82 10.82
C GLN A 123 -2.44 -2.68 9.69
N VAL A 124 -2.69 -2.06 8.53
CA VAL A 124 -3.19 -2.77 7.34
C VAL A 124 -2.18 -3.80 6.83
N LEU A 125 -0.88 -3.46 6.84
CA LEU A 125 0.18 -4.34 6.34
C LEU A 125 0.56 -5.48 7.30
N LYS A 126 0.15 -5.40 8.57
CA LYS A 126 0.39 -6.47 9.56
C LYS A 126 -0.46 -7.71 9.35
N SER A 127 -1.68 -7.56 8.86
CA SER A 127 -2.57 -8.69 8.55
C SER A 127 -3.33 -8.41 7.25
N PRO A 128 -2.64 -8.35 6.10
CA PRO A 128 -3.24 -8.00 4.83
C PRO A 128 -4.05 -9.18 4.26
N ALA A 129 -5.26 -8.90 3.79
CA ALA A 129 -6.10 -9.88 3.11
C ALA A 129 -6.70 -9.32 1.82
N ILE A 130 -6.74 -10.12 0.76
CA ILE A 130 -7.35 -9.76 -0.53
C ILE A 130 -8.60 -10.59 -0.79
N SER A 131 -9.57 -10.03 -1.52
CA SER A 131 -10.82 -10.72 -1.85
C SER A 131 -10.61 -11.69 -3.00
N ILE A 132 -10.89 -12.98 -2.78
CA ILE A 132 -10.83 -13.96 -3.87
C ILE A 132 -11.93 -13.75 -4.90
N GLN A 133 -13.10 -13.24 -4.48
CA GLN A 133 -14.23 -12.94 -5.38
C GLN A 133 -13.88 -11.84 -6.40
N ARG A 134 -12.95 -10.95 -6.04
CA ARG A 134 -12.46 -9.89 -6.92
C ARG A 134 -11.28 -10.33 -7.79
N CYS A 135 -10.69 -11.47 -7.48
CA CYS A 135 -9.67 -12.11 -8.30
C CYS A 135 -10.36 -12.90 -9.41
N ALA A 136 -10.59 -12.27 -10.57
CA ALA A 136 -11.28 -12.87 -11.72
C ALA A 136 -10.63 -14.17 -12.26
N ARG A 137 -9.43 -14.54 -11.79
CA ARG A 137 -8.71 -15.77 -12.18
C ARG A 137 -8.81 -16.91 -11.15
N LEU A 138 -9.42 -16.65 -9.99
CA LEU A 138 -9.68 -17.64 -8.94
C LEU A 138 -11.15 -18.10 -9.04
N ASN A 139 -11.55 -18.72 -10.18
CA ASN A 139 -12.83 -19.42 -10.26
C ASN A 139 -12.66 -20.76 -9.53
N LEU A 140 -13.00 -20.77 -8.25
CA LEU A 140 -12.66 -21.84 -7.33
C LEU A 140 -13.95 -22.45 -6.77
N ALA A 141 -14.52 -23.44 -7.46
CA ALA A 141 -15.70 -24.16 -6.96
C ALA A 141 -15.34 -25.36 -6.06
N GLU A 142 -14.16 -25.99 -6.24
CA GLU A 142 -13.80 -27.21 -5.49
C GLU A 142 -12.40 -27.23 -4.86
N GLY A 143 -11.44 -26.42 -5.34
CA GLY A 143 -10.06 -26.39 -4.83
C GLY A 143 -9.81 -25.55 -3.57
N ILE A 144 -10.85 -24.97 -2.96
CA ILE A 144 -10.74 -24.04 -1.81
C ILE A 144 -10.48 -24.75 -0.49
N ARG A 145 -10.96 -25.98 -0.30
CA ARG A 145 -11.03 -26.58 1.05
C ARG A 145 -9.67 -26.75 1.72
N ASP A 146 -8.59 -26.80 0.94
CA ASP A 146 -7.22 -26.93 1.44
C ASP A 146 -6.44 -25.60 1.47
N LEU A 147 -7.07 -24.49 1.06
CA LEU A 147 -6.43 -23.18 1.03
C LEU A 147 -6.71 -22.41 2.33
N GLU A 148 -5.71 -21.70 2.85
CA GLU A 148 -5.78 -20.86 4.06
C GLU A 148 -6.70 -19.64 3.87
N LEU A 149 -7.98 -19.85 3.59
CA LEU A 149 -8.96 -18.78 3.47
C LEU A 149 -9.56 -18.46 4.82
N VAL A 150 -9.67 -17.15 5.07
CA VAL A 150 -10.47 -16.64 6.18
C VAL A 150 -11.90 -16.45 5.69
N ASP A 151 -12.85 -16.99 6.45
CA ASP A 151 -14.29 -16.87 6.23
C ASP A 151 -14.75 -17.27 4.80
N GLY A 152 -13.95 -18.12 4.13
CA GLY A 152 -14.20 -18.61 2.77
C GLY A 152 -14.12 -17.55 1.65
N SER A 153 -13.77 -16.30 1.96
CA SER A 153 -13.85 -15.16 1.03
C SER A 153 -12.55 -14.36 0.89
N TRP A 154 -11.59 -14.62 1.76
CA TRP A 154 -10.39 -13.80 1.91
C TRP A 154 -9.12 -14.64 1.88
N LEU A 155 -8.20 -14.29 0.99
CA LEU A 155 -6.85 -14.86 0.98
C LEU A 155 -5.95 -13.98 1.85
N THR A 156 -5.44 -14.53 2.94
CA THR A 156 -4.45 -13.85 3.79
C THR A 156 -3.08 -13.86 3.14
N LEU A 157 -2.45 -12.69 3.11
CA LEU A 157 -1.09 -12.51 2.63
C LEU A 157 -0.14 -12.44 3.84
N PRO A 158 1.12 -12.90 3.70
CA PRO A 158 2.12 -12.74 4.75
C PRO A 158 2.24 -11.29 5.24
N PRO A 159 2.45 -11.04 6.55
CA PRO A 159 2.67 -9.69 7.06
C PRO A 159 3.82 -8.99 6.33
N LEU A 160 3.62 -7.73 5.98
CA LEU A 160 4.60 -6.88 5.32
C LEU A 160 5.10 -5.85 6.32
N ARG A 161 6.42 -5.77 6.52
CA ARG A 161 7.05 -4.74 7.34
C ARG A 161 7.57 -3.61 6.46
N VAL A 162 7.24 -2.39 6.83
CA VAL A 162 7.82 -1.17 6.23
C VAL A 162 8.99 -0.70 7.06
N SER A 163 10.11 -0.43 6.41
CA SER A 163 11.33 0.06 7.06
C SER A 163 11.69 1.45 6.53
N HIS A 164 12.43 2.23 7.32
CA HIS A 164 12.97 3.54 6.93
C HIS A 164 11.91 4.45 6.26
N THR A 165 10.73 4.51 6.88
CA THR A 165 9.55 5.22 6.37
C THR A 165 9.29 6.48 7.18
N VAL A 166 9.05 7.60 6.51
CA VAL A 166 8.73 8.89 7.11
C VAL A 166 7.24 9.19 6.97
N ASP A 167 6.60 9.52 8.09
CA ASP A 167 5.23 10.01 8.13
C ASP A 167 5.19 11.52 7.95
N MET A 168 4.69 11.97 6.81
CA MET A 168 4.56 13.40 6.51
C MET A 168 3.55 14.12 7.41
N SER A 169 2.62 13.42 8.06
CA SER A 169 1.74 14.04 9.05
C SER A 169 2.48 14.43 10.32
N ILE A 170 3.45 13.61 10.75
CA ILE A 170 4.35 13.92 11.87
C ILE A 170 5.34 15.02 11.47
N VAL A 171 5.84 15.00 10.23
CA VAL A 171 6.66 16.12 9.71
C VAL A 171 5.91 17.45 9.78
N THR A 172 4.63 17.49 9.41
CA THR A 172 3.83 18.71 9.57
C THR A 172 3.69 19.08 11.05
N TRP A 173 3.43 18.11 11.92
CA TRP A 173 3.26 18.36 13.35
C TRP A 173 4.53 18.87 14.03
N ILE A 174 5.70 18.27 13.77
CA ILE A 174 6.97 18.67 14.41
C ILE A 174 7.41 20.07 13.97
N LEU A 175 7.07 20.47 12.73
CA LEU A 175 7.33 21.81 12.22
C LEU A 175 6.40 22.87 12.83
N TRP A 176 5.14 22.51 13.13
CA TRP A 176 4.13 23.44 13.64
C TRP A 176 3.19 22.81 14.69
N PRO A 177 3.70 22.43 15.87
CA PRO A 177 2.91 21.68 16.86
C PRO A 177 1.72 22.49 17.39
N ASP A 178 1.90 23.80 17.58
CA ASP A 178 0.85 24.70 18.07
C ASP A 178 -0.30 24.87 17.08
N GLU A 179 -0.03 24.80 15.78
CA GLU A 179 -1.06 24.92 14.74
C GLU A 179 -1.85 23.61 14.59
N GLU A 180 -1.20 22.48 14.83
CA GLU A 180 -1.79 21.14 14.62
C GLU A 180 -2.34 20.49 15.89
N ARG A 181 -2.13 21.08 17.08
CA ARG A 181 -2.55 20.53 18.39
C ARG A 181 -4.03 20.13 18.53
N HIS A 182 -4.93 20.69 17.73
CA HIS A 182 -6.38 20.40 17.75
C HIS A 182 -6.89 19.92 16.39
N SER A 183 -5.96 19.60 15.48
CA SER A 183 -6.23 19.26 14.10
C SER A 183 -6.07 17.76 13.92
N ASN A 184 -7.09 17.10 13.37
CA ASN A 184 -6.90 15.74 12.89
C ASN A 184 -6.04 15.78 11.62
N PRO A 185 -5.04 14.87 11.45
CA PRO A 185 -4.21 14.84 10.26
C PRO A 185 -5.01 14.80 8.96
N ASN A 186 -4.99 15.90 8.20
CA ASN A 186 -5.72 16.03 6.95
C ASN A 186 -4.83 16.57 5.83
N ILE A 187 -4.44 15.67 4.93
CA ILE A 187 -3.53 15.99 3.82
C ILE A 187 -4.11 17.04 2.87
N ASP A 188 -5.42 17.05 2.59
CA ASP A 188 -6.03 18.03 1.70
C ASP A 188 -5.97 19.46 2.28
N LYS A 189 -6.09 19.58 3.62
CA LYS A 189 -5.92 20.84 4.34
C LYS A 189 -4.46 21.31 4.28
N GLU A 190 -3.52 20.41 4.58
CA GLU A 190 -2.09 20.77 4.61
C GLU A 190 -1.55 21.11 3.21
N VAL A 191 -1.99 20.40 2.18
CA VAL A 191 -1.63 20.75 0.78
C VAL A 191 -2.06 22.18 0.43
N LYS A 192 -3.26 22.60 0.83
CA LYS A 192 -3.75 23.97 0.57
C LYS A 192 -3.02 25.02 1.41
N LYS A 193 -2.65 24.67 2.64
CA LYS A 193 -2.03 25.58 3.61
C LYS A 193 -0.54 25.78 3.34
N ARG A 194 0.17 24.72 2.96
CA ARG A 194 1.64 24.68 2.92
C ARG A 194 2.23 24.82 1.51
N LEU A 195 1.46 24.57 0.46
CA LEU A 195 1.91 24.68 -0.93
C LEU A 195 1.34 25.93 -1.61
N SER A 196 1.99 26.37 -2.70
CA SER A 196 1.37 27.37 -3.58
C SER A 196 0.09 26.81 -4.22
N PRO A 197 -0.87 27.66 -4.61
CA PRO A 197 -2.09 27.22 -5.28
C PRO A 197 -1.81 26.33 -6.51
N GLU A 198 -0.83 26.68 -7.33
CA GLU A 198 -0.44 25.95 -8.53
C GLU A 198 0.12 24.56 -8.18
N ALA A 199 0.97 24.47 -7.16
CA ALA A 199 1.54 23.22 -6.69
C ALA A 199 0.47 22.30 -6.08
N ALA A 200 -0.45 22.86 -5.30
CA ALA A 200 -1.59 22.14 -4.74
C ALA A 200 -2.52 21.59 -5.84
N GLU A 201 -2.85 22.41 -6.83
CA GLU A 201 -3.65 21.99 -7.99
C GLU A 201 -2.94 20.94 -8.84
N ALA A 202 -1.64 21.07 -9.05
CA ALA A 202 -0.83 20.09 -9.77
C ALA A 202 -0.86 18.73 -9.04
N ALA A 203 -0.61 18.69 -7.73
CA ALA A 203 -0.68 17.47 -6.94
C ALA A 203 -2.07 16.82 -7.01
N ASN A 204 -3.12 17.63 -6.90
CA ASN A 204 -4.51 17.18 -7.02
C ASN A 204 -4.85 16.59 -8.39
N ARG A 205 -4.24 17.12 -9.48
CA ARG A 205 -4.39 16.61 -10.84
C ARG A 205 -3.56 15.35 -11.08
N SER A 206 -2.34 15.28 -10.56
CA SER A 206 -1.45 14.11 -10.74
C SER A 206 -2.04 12.81 -10.20
N GLY A 207 -2.87 12.89 -9.16
CA GLY A 207 -3.60 11.73 -8.63
C GLY A 207 -4.87 11.35 -9.40
N ARG A 208 -5.28 12.12 -10.42
CA ARG A 208 -6.49 11.85 -11.21
C ARG A 208 -6.20 10.83 -12.30
N TRP A 209 -6.87 9.68 -12.24
CA TRP A 209 -6.90 8.71 -13.33
C TRP A 209 -7.87 9.14 -14.45
N ARG A 210 -7.50 8.90 -15.71
CA ARG A 210 -8.29 9.32 -16.90
C ARG A 210 -9.72 8.73 -16.96
N ASN A 211 -10.02 7.63 -16.28
CA ASN A 211 -11.33 6.95 -16.33
C ASN A 211 -12.23 7.24 -15.11
N GLN A 212 -12.40 8.52 -14.77
CA GLN A 212 -13.20 8.99 -13.61
C GLN A 212 -14.73 8.79 -13.72
N ILE A 213 -15.24 8.20 -14.81
CA ILE A 213 -16.69 8.12 -15.07
C ILE A 213 -17.40 7.01 -14.28
N ARG A 214 -16.69 6.05 -13.68
CA ARG A 214 -17.33 5.01 -12.83
C ARG A 214 -16.51 4.71 -11.57
N ARG A 215 -17.05 5.16 -10.44
CA ARG A 215 -16.57 4.96 -9.05
C ARG A 215 -15.26 5.68 -8.71
N VAL A 216 -15.30 6.40 -7.60
CA VAL A 216 -14.19 7.11 -6.95
C VAL A 216 -12.89 6.34 -7.14
N ALA A 217 -11.90 6.96 -7.79
CA ALA A 217 -10.58 6.37 -7.98
C ALA A 217 -10.04 5.87 -6.64
N HIS A 218 -10.01 4.55 -6.44
CA HIS A 218 -9.34 3.83 -5.35
C HIS A 218 -9.26 4.61 -4.03
N ASN A 219 -10.40 4.88 -3.38
CA ASN A 219 -10.56 5.65 -2.12
C ASN A 219 -9.79 7.00 -2.00
N GLY A 220 -9.27 7.56 -3.09
CA GLY A 220 -8.39 8.72 -3.10
C GLY A 220 -6.90 8.44 -2.88
N CYS A 221 -6.45 7.18 -2.78
CA CYS A 221 -5.05 6.84 -2.46
C CYS A 221 -4.03 7.42 -3.44
N CYS A 222 -4.31 7.39 -4.75
CA CYS A 222 -3.42 7.98 -5.76
C CYS A 222 -3.25 9.49 -5.59
N ARG A 223 -4.33 10.18 -5.18
CA ARG A 223 -4.28 11.60 -4.85
C ARG A 223 -3.42 11.84 -3.62
N ARG A 224 -3.62 11.05 -2.57
CA ARG A 224 -2.82 11.17 -1.33
C ARG A 224 -1.34 10.91 -1.57
N ALA A 225 -0.96 9.86 -2.31
CA ALA A 225 0.44 9.61 -2.64
C ALA A 225 1.08 10.79 -3.40
N ALA A 226 0.37 11.38 -4.38
CA ALA A 226 0.84 12.56 -5.10
C ALA A 226 0.99 13.80 -4.20
N GLN A 227 0.04 14.01 -3.30
CA GLN A 227 0.05 15.09 -2.32
C GLN A 227 1.16 14.93 -1.29
N THR A 228 1.41 13.71 -0.79
CA THR A 228 2.51 13.39 0.11
C THR A 228 3.85 13.75 -0.53
N ARG A 229 4.04 13.41 -1.81
CA ARG A 229 5.22 13.80 -2.57
C ARG A 229 5.39 15.31 -2.64
N ALA A 230 4.34 16.04 -3.00
CA ALA A 230 4.39 17.50 -3.12
C ALA A 230 4.68 18.19 -1.77
N LEU A 231 4.04 17.73 -0.69
CA LEU A 231 4.30 18.20 0.67
C LEU A 231 5.74 17.90 1.08
N CYS A 232 6.23 16.68 0.86
CA CYS A 232 7.61 16.34 1.16
C CYS A 232 8.60 17.28 0.46
N SER A 233 8.42 17.54 -0.83
CA SER A 233 9.31 18.46 -1.56
C SER A 233 9.35 19.87 -0.96
N ALA A 234 8.24 20.36 -0.39
CA ALA A 234 8.18 21.68 0.25
C ALA A 234 8.73 21.68 1.69
N LEU A 235 8.32 20.69 2.50
CA LEU A 235 8.59 20.66 3.94
C LEU A 235 9.99 20.13 4.26
N TRP A 236 10.57 19.28 3.41
CA TRP A 236 11.86 18.63 3.69
C TRP A 236 12.99 19.63 3.91
N LYS A 237 13.00 20.72 3.13
CA LYS A 237 14.02 21.78 3.27
C LYS A 237 13.92 22.50 4.61
N ILE A 238 12.70 22.72 5.08
CA ILE A 238 12.42 23.35 6.39
C ILE A 238 12.85 22.41 7.50
N LEU A 239 12.48 21.13 7.43
CA LEU A 239 12.89 20.13 8.41
C LEU A 239 14.42 20.06 8.57
N VAL A 240 15.15 20.14 7.46
CA VAL A 240 16.63 20.16 7.47
C VAL A 240 17.17 21.47 8.04
N SER A 241 16.60 22.63 7.69
CA SER A 241 17.08 23.92 8.21
C SER A 241 16.85 24.07 9.72
N GLU A 242 15.76 23.51 10.23
CA GLU A 242 15.42 23.48 11.66
C GLU A 242 16.18 22.36 12.42
N GLN A 243 17.01 21.56 11.74
CA GLN A 243 17.80 20.46 12.32
C GLN A 243 16.95 19.38 13.01
N LEU A 244 15.71 19.19 12.56
CA LEU A 244 14.74 18.26 13.18
C LEU A 244 14.84 16.82 12.63
N LEU A 245 15.69 16.58 11.63
CA LEU A 245 15.77 15.30 10.94
C LEU A 245 16.20 14.15 11.88
N GLU A 246 17.15 14.40 12.78
CA GLU A 246 17.61 13.38 13.73
C GLU A 246 16.49 12.99 14.71
N ALA A 247 15.84 13.97 15.33
CA ALA A 247 14.71 13.72 16.23
C ALA A 247 13.57 12.98 15.51
N LEU A 248 13.23 13.40 14.29
CA LEU A 248 12.21 12.73 13.49
C LEU A 248 12.56 11.26 13.22
N THR A 249 13.78 10.98 12.76
CA THR A 249 14.15 9.65 12.26
C THR A 249 14.55 8.66 13.35
N THR A 250 15.12 9.14 14.46
CA THR A 250 15.63 8.29 15.55
C THR A 250 14.66 8.13 16.70
N ILE A 251 13.70 9.07 16.86
CA ILE A 251 12.73 9.07 17.97
C ILE A 251 11.32 8.87 17.42
N GLU A 252 10.83 9.81 16.62
CA GLU A 252 9.41 9.84 16.22
C GLU A 252 9.03 8.66 15.31
N MET A 253 9.81 8.38 14.25
CA MET A 253 9.47 7.30 13.29
C MET A 253 9.44 5.91 13.94
N PRO A 254 10.40 5.51 14.79
CA PRO A 254 10.32 4.25 15.53
C PRO A 254 9.09 4.13 16.42
N LEU A 255 8.65 5.24 17.06
CA LEU A 255 7.47 5.24 17.93
C LEU A 255 6.18 4.95 17.17
N VAL A 256 6.08 5.32 15.89
CA VAL A 256 4.87 5.05 15.08
C VAL A 256 4.53 3.57 15.03
N ASN A 257 5.53 2.69 14.92
CA ASN A 257 5.32 1.24 14.93
C ASN A 257 4.76 0.77 16.29
N VAL A 258 5.30 1.28 17.40
CA VAL A 258 4.82 0.95 18.74
C VAL A 258 3.39 1.42 18.94
N LEU A 259 3.07 2.65 18.52
CA LEU A 259 1.72 3.21 18.62
C LEU A 259 0.71 2.48 17.72
N ALA A 260 1.12 2.04 16.53
CA ALA A 260 0.30 1.21 15.67
C ALA A 260 -0.10 -0.09 16.35
N ASP A 261 0.83 -0.68 17.12
CA ASP A 261 0.64 -1.94 17.83
C ASP A 261 -0.25 -1.75 19.04
N MET A 262 0.04 -0.75 19.86
CA MET A 262 -0.79 -0.43 21.03
C MET A 262 -2.25 -0.19 20.63
N GLU A 263 -2.51 0.51 19.52
CA GLU A 263 -3.87 0.76 19.04
C GLU A 263 -4.53 -0.51 18.48
N LEU A 264 -3.78 -1.39 17.81
CA LEU A 264 -4.31 -2.65 17.28
C LEU A 264 -4.66 -3.64 18.39
N TRP A 265 -3.84 -3.71 19.45
CA TRP A 265 -4.07 -4.59 20.59
C TRP A 265 -5.15 -4.07 21.53
N GLY A 266 -5.32 -2.75 21.59
CA GLY A 266 -6.31 -2.10 22.44
C GLY A 266 -6.03 -2.28 23.92
N ILE A 267 -7.05 -1.99 24.74
CA ILE A 267 -7.03 -2.21 26.19
C ILE A 267 -8.26 -3.06 26.52
N GLY A 268 -8.05 -4.19 27.17
CA GLY A 268 -9.13 -4.99 27.73
C GLY A 268 -9.76 -4.24 28.90
N VAL A 269 -11.07 -3.99 28.83
CA VAL A 269 -11.84 -3.39 29.91
C VAL A 269 -12.84 -4.43 30.38
N ASP A 270 -12.78 -4.78 31.67
CA ASP A 270 -13.83 -5.56 32.33
C ASP A 270 -14.99 -4.60 32.65
N ILE A 271 -16.19 -4.91 32.17
CA ILE A 271 -17.39 -4.03 32.25
C ILE A 271 -18.31 -4.54 33.36
#